data_AF-A0A4R4KM11-F1
#
_entry.id   AF-A0A4R4KM11-F1
#
_cell.length_a   1.000
_cell.length_b   1.000
_cell.length_c   1.000
_cell.angle_alpha   90.00
_cell.angle_beta   90.00
_cell.angle_gamma   90.00
#
_symmetry.space_group_name_H-M   'P 1'
#
loop_
_entity.id
_entity.type
_entity.pdbx_description
1 polymer ?
#
loop_
_entity_poly.entity_id
_entity_poly.type
_entity_poly.pdbx_seq_one_letter_code
_entity_poly.pdbx_strand_id
1 'polypeptide(L)'
;MSALLTLHRPGLVDGRNAQALHRAATPDFFGWLEHTRAAAGCARPIRLTGTLTAVETGTGRVLEERHTDELPDRTLYKACGNRRAAQCPDCAWVYAGDAFQVVRCGLTGGKTVPTSVATHPVVFATFTAPSFGAVHHRHVPRHTCGDRRRCDCRPAPCHARRTGGTCPHGQPAACFARHDSDDPQLGRPLCLDCYDHDHQVVWNAFSGELWRRTKQAIERHLTALCRRHGIAHVQVVTDTGRVRRVPPVRVSHGKVAEMQRRGAVHFHVLLRLDGVDPHDRHARVPPPAGITADDLD
;
A
#
# COMPACT_ATOMS: atom_id res chain seq x y z
N MET A 1 -50.28 -10.01 27.34
CA MET A 1 -49.91 -9.23 26.14
C MET A 1 -49.11 -8.03 26.62
N SER A 2 -47.78 -8.15 26.69
CA SER A 2 -46.92 -7.00 27.03
C SER A 2 -46.81 -6.11 25.80
N ALA A 3 -47.25 -4.87 25.91
CA ALA A 3 -46.98 -3.84 24.93
C ALA A 3 -45.45 -3.75 24.75
N LEU A 4 -44.97 -3.96 23.53
CA LEU A 4 -43.62 -3.62 23.12
C LEU A 4 -43.47 -2.12 23.39
N LEU A 5 -42.74 -1.77 24.46
CA LEU A 5 -42.21 -0.44 24.66
C LEU A 5 -41.50 -0.06 23.36
N THR A 6 -42.10 0.85 22.61
CA THR A 6 -41.51 1.38 21.40
C THR A 6 -40.34 2.23 21.88
N LEU A 7 -39.16 1.62 22.00
CA LEU A 7 -37.95 2.32 22.36
C LEU A 7 -37.80 3.46 21.35
N HIS A 8 -37.82 4.70 21.84
CA HIS A 8 -37.60 5.86 21.00
C HIS A 8 -36.27 5.65 20.26
N ARG A 9 -36.32 5.70 18.92
CA ARG A 9 -35.12 5.58 18.11
C ARG A 9 -34.39 6.93 18.18
N PRO A 10 -33.20 7.00 18.79
CA PRO A 10 -32.44 8.23 18.88
C PRO A 10 -32.09 8.73 17.47
N GLY A 11 -32.17 10.03 17.27
CA GLY A 11 -31.72 10.71 16.08
C GLY A 11 -30.19 10.64 15.90
N LEU A 12 -29.70 11.12 14.76
CA LEU A 12 -28.26 11.25 14.52
C LEU A 12 -27.58 12.26 15.46
N VAL A 13 -28.35 13.25 15.92
CA VAL A 13 -27.90 14.31 16.83
C VAL A 13 -27.66 13.83 18.26
N ASP A 14 -28.28 12.72 18.67
CA ASP A 14 -28.15 12.17 20.03
C ASP A 14 -26.82 11.43 20.26
N GLY A 15 -26.01 11.32 19.21
CA GLY A 15 -24.66 10.80 19.28
C GLY A 15 -24.56 9.26 19.29
N ARG A 16 -23.34 8.77 19.10
CA ARG A 16 -23.04 7.34 18.91
C ARG A 16 -23.46 6.48 20.11
N ASN A 17 -23.29 6.99 21.33
CA ASN A 17 -23.58 6.21 22.54
C ASN A 17 -25.08 5.95 22.71
N ALA A 18 -25.92 6.95 22.45
CA ALA A 18 -27.38 6.78 22.49
C ALA A 18 -27.85 5.78 21.43
N GLN A 19 -27.32 5.87 20.21
CA GLN A 19 -27.62 4.91 19.13
C GLN A 19 -27.16 3.48 19.47
N ALA A 20 -25.98 3.33 20.06
CA ALA A 20 -25.46 2.03 20.48
C ALA A 20 -26.31 1.42 21.60
N LEU A 21 -26.70 2.20 22.61
CA LEU A 21 -27.57 1.76 23.69
C LEU A 21 -28.96 1.37 23.19
N HIS A 22 -29.55 2.18 22.30
CA HIS A 22 -30.83 1.84 21.67
C HIS A 22 -30.74 0.53 20.89
N ARG A 23 -29.70 0.36 20.05
CA ARG A 23 -29.50 -0.89 19.29
C ARG A 23 -29.28 -2.10 20.21
N ALA A 24 -28.53 -1.93 21.30
CA ALA A 24 -28.31 -3.00 22.27
C ALA A 24 -29.60 -3.42 23.00
N ALA A 25 -30.58 -2.51 23.08
CA ALA A 25 -31.87 -2.76 23.71
C ALA A 25 -32.93 -3.35 22.75
N THR A 26 -32.64 -3.48 21.45
CA THR A 26 -33.61 -4.07 20.51
C THR A 26 -33.63 -5.61 20.58
N PRO A 27 -34.79 -6.26 20.44
CA PRO A 27 -34.88 -7.73 20.50
C PRO A 27 -34.05 -8.45 19.44
N ASP A 28 -33.81 -7.81 18.29
CA ASP A 28 -33.01 -8.33 17.17
C ASP A 28 -31.50 -8.07 17.33
N PHE A 29 -31.04 -7.49 18.44
CA PHE A 29 -29.66 -7.07 18.63
C PHE A 29 -28.62 -8.14 18.30
N PHE A 30 -28.81 -9.38 18.78
CA PHE A 30 -27.85 -10.47 18.52
C PHE A 30 -27.86 -10.90 17.06
N GLY A 31 -29.02 -10.93 16.41
CA GLY A 31 -29.13 -11.21 14.97
C GLY A 31 -28.48 -10.11 14.13
N TRP A 32 -28.67 -8.85 14.53
CA TRP A 32 -27.98 -7.70 13.95
C TRP A 32 -26.45 -7.78 14.17
N LEU A 33 -26.01 -8.13 15.37
CA LEU A 33 -24.57 -8.24 15.68
C LEU A 33 -23.90 -9.32 14.84
N GLU A 34 -24.53 -10.49 14.71
CA GLU A 34 -24.08 -11.56 13.80
C GLU A 34 -23.99 -11.06 12.36
N HIS A 35 -25.05 -10.39 11.91
CA HIS A 35 -25.14 -9.83 10.57
C HIS A 35 -24.03 -8.82 10.26
N THR A 36 -23.64 -7.98 11.22
CA THR A 36 -22.55 -6.99 11.04
C THR A 36 -21.16 -7.61 10.91
N ARG A 37 -20.96 -8.90 11.22
CA ARG A 37 -19.64 -9.55 11.12
C ARG A 37 -19.06 -9.50 9.71
N ALA A 38 -19.91 -9.55 8.68
CA ALA A 38 -19.49 -9.42 7.28
C ALA A 38 -18.86 -8.05 6.96
N ALA A 39 -19.14 -7.02 7.76
CA ALA A 39 -18.50 -5.71 7.67
C ALA A 39 -17.13 -5.65 8.35
N ALA A 40 -16.75 -6.68 9.13
CA ALA A 40 -15.49 -6.78 9.85
C ALA A 40 -15.11 -5.52 10.65
N GLY A 41 -16.08 -4.88 11.30
CA GLY A 41 -15.86 -3.66 12.10
C GLY A 41 -15.63 -2.38 11.29
N CYS A 42 -15.87 -2.39 9.97
CA CYS A 42 -15.76 -1.20 9.14
C CYS A 42 -16.68 -0.06 9.64
N ALA A 43 -16.11 1.12 9.92
CA ALA A 43 -16.91 2.29 10.32
C ALA A 43 -17.81 2.87 9.20
N ARG A 44 -17.58 2.49 7.93
CA ARG A 44 -18.35 2.97 6.77
C ARG A 44 -18.62 1.82 5.78
N PRO A 45 -19.39 0.79 6.18
CA PRO A 45 -19.60 -0.37 5.35
C PRO A 45 -20.43 -0.01 4.11
N ILE A 46 -20.17 -0.72 3.01
CA ILE A 46 -21.03 -0.72 1.83
C ILE A 46 -22.31 -1.46 2.20
N ARG A 47 -23.46 -0.88 1.86
CA ARG A 47 -24.78 -1.48 2.07
C ARG A 47 -25.27 -2.06 0.75
N LEU A 48 -25.51 -3.36 0.73
CA LEU A 48 -25.98 -4.10 -0.43
C LEU A 48 -27.45 -4.46 -0.24
N THR A 49 -28.22 -4.41 -1.33
CA THR A 49 -29.63 -4.81 -1.38
C THR A 49 -29.83 -5.79 -2.53
N GLY A 50 -30.64 -6.83 -2.33
CA GLY A 50 -30.98 -7.80 -3.35
C GLY A 50 -31.17 -9.21 -2.80
N THR A 51 -31.01 -10.21 -3.66
CA THR A 51 -31.18 -11.62 -3.31
C THR A 51 -29.83 -12.30 -3.08
N LEU A 52 -29.72 -13.05 -1.99
CA LEU A 52 -28.60 -13.91 -1.67
C LEU A 52 -29.00 -15.35 -1.96
N THR A 53 -28.35 -15.97 -2.95
CA THR A 53 -28.57 -17.37 -3.30
C THR A 53 -27.33 -18.18 -2.92
N ALA A 54 -27.48 -19.14 -2.02
CA ALA A 54 -26.44 -20.11 -1.69
C ALA A 54 -26.56 -21.29 -2.66
N VAL A 55 -25.46 -21.61 -3.36
CA VAL A 55 -25.43 -22.63 -4.41
C VAL A 55 -24.38 -23.68 -4.08
N GLU A 56 -24.73 -24.94 -4.23
CA GLU A 56 -23.81 -26.09 -4.11
C GLU A 56 -22.83 -26.09 -5.29
N THR A 57 -21.53 -25.98 -5.01
CA THR A 57 -20.48 -25.77 -6.03
C THR A 57 -20.34 -26.92 -7.03
N GLY A 58 -20.65 -28.16 -6.65
CA GLY A 58 -20.51 -29.32 -7.53
C GLY A 58 -21.68 -29.54 -8.48
N THR A 59 -22.92 -29.27 -8.01
CA THR A 59 -24.16 -29.59 -8.75
C THR A 59 -24.86 -28.36 -9.31
N GLY A 60 -24.52 -27.16 -8.81
CA GLY A 60 -25.26 -25.93 -9.11
C GLY A 60 -26.63 -25.85 -8.43
N ARG A 61 -26.96 -26.79 -7.53
CA ARG A 61 -28.24 -26.80 -6.82
C ARG A 61 -28.32 -25.62 -5.86
N VAL A 62 -29.43 -24.88 -5.92
CA VAL A 62 -29.73 -23.84 -4.92
C VAL A 62 -30.05 -24.51 -3.59
N LEU A 63 -29.27 -24.14 -2.57
CA LEU A 63 -29.44 -24.60 -1.19
C LEU A 63 -30.41 -23.71 -0.42
N GLU A 64 -30.29 -22.41 -0.63
CA GLU A 64 -31.01 -21.39 0.09
C GLU A 64 -31.10 -20.14 -0.77
N GLU A 65 -32.23 -19.44 -0.70
CA GLU A 65 -32.40 -18.11 -1.27
C GLU A 65 -33.02 -17.21 -0.19
N ARG A 66 -32.46 -16.03 0.02
CA ARG A 66 -32.98 -15.03 0.96
C ARG A 66 -32.90 -13.64 0.35
N HIS A 67 -33.92 -12.83 0.57
CA HIS A 67 -33.88 -11.42 0.19
C HIS A 67 -33.29 -10.56 1.32
N THR A 68 -32.60 -9.46 1.00
CA THR A 68 -32.03 -8.56 2.01
C THR A 68 -33.10 -7.93 2.90
N ASP A 69 -34.37 -7.86 2.47
CA ASP A 69 -35.48 -7.33 3.29
C ASP A 69 -35.74 -8.14 4.56
N GLU A 70 -35.32 -9.41 4.57
CA GLU A 70 -35.42 -10.31 5.72
C GLU A 70 -34.23 -10.16 6.69
N LEU A 71 -33.19 -9.41 6.28
CA LEU A 71 -32.01 -9.16 7.10
C LEU A 71 -32.20 -7.95 8.02
N PRO A 72 -31.46 -7.88 9.14
CA PRO A 72 -31.38 -6.67 9.95
C PRO A 72 -31.06 -5.44 9.10
N ASP A 73 -31.77 -4.33 9.35
CA ASP A 73 -31.67 -3.08 8.58
C ASP A 73 -31.99 -3.20 7.07
N ARG A 74 -32.53 -4.33 6.62
CA ARG A 74 -32.88 -4.63 5.22
C ARG A 74 -31.72 -4.54 4.24
N THR A 75 -30.49 -4.74 4.72
CA THR A 75 -29.27 -4.62 3.90
C THR A 75 -28.29 -5.70 4.28
N LEU A 76 -27.32 -5.98 3.40
CA LEU A 76 -26.11 -6.72 3.74
C LEU A 76 -24.93 -5.76 3.85
N TYR A 77 -24.24 -5.79 4.99
CA TYR A 77 -23.03 -4.98 5.18
C TYR A 77 -21.78 -5.68 4.65
N LYS A 78 -21.01 -4.95 3.83
CA LYS A 78 -19.70 -5.36 3.35
C LYS A 78 -18.66 -4.33 3.75
N ALA A 79 -17.50 -4.78 4.24
CA ALA A 79 -16.38 -3.89 4.52
C ALA A 79 -16.04 -3.04 3.27
N CYS A 80 -15.80 -1.74 3.43
CA CYS A 80 -15.54 -0.86 2.28
C CYS A 80 -14.21 -1.16 1.57
N GLY A 81 -13.30 -1.88 2.24
CA GLY A 81 -11.98 -2.21 1.69
C GLY A 81 -11.09 -1.00 1.41
N ASN A 82 -11.45 0.19 1.91
CA ASN A 82 -10.69 1.40 1.67
C ASN A 82 -9.38 1.34 2.45
N ARG A 83 -8.27 1.46 1.73
CA ARG A 83 -6.91 1.33 2.27
C ARG A 83 -6.40 2.64 2.87
N ARG A 84 -7.13 3.75 2.70
CA ARG A 84 -6.77 5.08 3.21
C ARG A 84 -7.33 5.25 4.62
N ALA A 85 -6.45 5.31 5.61
CA ALA A 85 -6.83 5.48 7.02
C ALA A 85 -7.71 6.73 7.26
N ALA A 86 -7.48 7.81 6.52
CA ALA A 86 -8.33 9.02 6.56
C ALA A 86 -9.79 8.77 6.14
N GLN A 87 -10.04 7.77 5.28
CA GLN A 87 -11.38 7.45 4.79
C GLN A 87 -12.06 6.34 5.60
N CYS A 88 -11.30 5.34 6.04
CA CYS A 88 -11.76 4.30 6.94
C CYS A 88 -10.56 3.74 7.74
N PRO A 89 -10.42 4.08 9.03
CA PRO A 89 -9.30 3.61 9.84
C PRO A 89 -9.33 2.09 10.05
N ASP A 90 -10.51 1.48 10.19
CA ASP A 90 -10.65 0.05 10.50
C ASP A 90 -10.23 -0.83 9.31
N CYS A 91 -10.75 -0.57 8.11
CA CYS A 91 -10.35 -1.32 6.92
C CYS A 91 -8.88 -1.08 6.56
N ALA A 92 -8.37 0.14 6.75
CA ALA A 92 -6.96 0.44 6.53
C ALA A 92 -6.06 -0.30 7.53
N TRP A 93 -6.48 -0.46 8.78
CA TRP A 93 -5.74 -1.22 9.80
C TRP A 93 -5.65 -2.71 9.44
N VAL A 94 -6.78 -3.33 9.04
CA VAL A 94 -6.80 -4.73 8.58
C VAL A 94 -5.88 -4.91 7.37
N TYR A 95 -6.01 -4.03 6.38
CA TYR A 95 -5.13 -4.04 5.20
C TYR A 95 -3.65 -3.90 5.55
N ALA A 96 -3.29 -3.00 6.47
CA ALA A 96 -1.92 -2.82 6.92
C ALA A 96 -1.39 -4.07 7.62
N GLY A 97 -2.20 -4.72 8.45
CA GLY A 97 -1.88 -6.00 9.09
C GLY A 97 -1.63 -7.11 8.09
N ASP A 98 -2.50 -7.26 7.09
CA ASP A 98 -2.35 -8.26 6.02
C ASP A 98 -1.09 -7.98 5.18
N ALA A 99 -0.87 -6.73 4.79
CA ALA A 99 0.32 -6.33 4.05
C ALA A 99 1.60 -6.59 4.85
N PHE A 100 1.59 -6.30 6.16
CA PHE A 100 2.70 -6.61 7.06
C PHE A 100 3.00 -8.11 7.08
N GLN A 101 1.98 -8.96 7.19
CA GLN A 101 2.18 -10.41 7.18
C GLN A 101 2.73 -10.92 5.84
N VAL A 102 2.26 -10.39 4.71
CA VAL A 102 2.79 -10.74 3.38
C VAL A 102 4.27 -10.37 3.26
N VAL A 103 4.63 -9.14 3.65
CA VAL A 103 6.02 -8.67 3.60
C VAL A 103 6.90 -9.45 4.56
N ARG A 104 6.47 -9.63 5.81
CA ARG A 104 7.22 -10.36 6.84
C ARG A 104 7.45 -11.80 6.45
N CYS A 105 6.41 -12.55 6.07
CA CYS A 105 6.56 -13.94 5.64
C CYS A 105 7.41 -14.05 4.38
N GLY A 106 7.36 -13.04 3.49
CA GLY A 106 8.29 -12.91 2.38
C GLY A 106 9.73 -12.86 2.87
N LEU A 107 10.07 -12.03 3.84
CA LEU A 107 11.46 -11.81 4.25
C LEU A 107 12.01 -12.84 5.23
N THR A 108 11.18 -13.42 6.10
CA THR A 108 11.64 -14.28 7.19
C THR A 108 11.07 -15.70 7.15
N GLY A 109 10.23 -16.01 6.17
CA GLY A 109 9.43 -17.23 6.14
C GLY A 109 8.24 -17.20 7.11
N GLY A 110 7.47 -18.29 7.12
CA GLY A 110 6.25 -18.47 7.91
C GLY A 110 5.01 -18.66 7.05
N LYS A 111 3.91 -19.12 7.68
CA LYS A 111 2.70 -19.60 6.98
C LYS A 111 3.08 -20.65 5.92
N THR A 112 2.92 -20.32 4.64
CA THR A 112 3.24 -21.19 3.50
C THR A 112 4.59 -20.87 2.85
N VAL A 113 5.38 -19.95 3.43
CA VAL A 113 6.70 -19.54 2.90
C VAL A 113 7.82 -20.23 3.70
N PRO A 114 8.77 -20.93 3.04
CA PRO A 114 9.92 -21.55 3.71
C PRO A 114 10.76 -20.54 4.48
N THR A 115 11.39 -20.96 5.59
CA THR A 115 12.30 -20.11 6.38
C THR A 115 13.61 -19.80 5.67
N SER A 116 13.99 -20.57 4.65
CA SER A 116 15.17 -20.34 3.82
C SER A 116 15.18 -18.98 3.13
N VAL A 117 14.01 -18.37 2.88
CA VAL A 117 13.93 -17.03 2.26
C VAL A 117 14.64 -15.94 3.07
N ALA A 118 14.88 -16.18 4.37
CA ALA A 118 15.62 -15.27 5.23
C ALA A 118 17.10 -15.13 4.85
N THR A 119 17.66 -16.09 4.12
CA THR A 119 19.06 -16.04 3.64
C THR A 119 19.18 -15.50 2.22
N HIS A 120 18.06 -15.23 1.55
CA HIS A 120 18.07 -14.74 0.18
C HIS A 120 18.45 -13.25 0.15
N PRO A 121 19.32 -12.81 -0.78
CA PRO A 121 19.70 -11.41 -0.92
C PRO A 121 18.48 -10.51 -1.14
N VAL A 122 18.41 -9.40 -0.38
CA VAL A 122 17.31 -8.43 -0.48
C VAL A 122 17.84 -7.00 -0.41
N VAL A 123 17.31 -6.14 -1.27
CA VAL A 123 17.56 -4.70 -1.29
C VAL A 123 16.27 -3.95 -0.98
N PHE A 124 16.36 -2.93 -0.13
CA PHE A 124 15.30 -1.95 0.07
C PHE A 124 15.63 -0.68 -0.72
N ALA A 125 14.96 -0.50 -1.84
CA ALA A 125 15.15 0.64 -2.74
C ALA A 125 14.01 1.65 -2.59
N THR A 126 14.34 2.94 -2.64
CA THR A 126 13.36 4.02 -2.72
C THR A 126 13.53 4.78 -4.03
N PHE A 127 12.54 4.66 -4.92
CA PHE A 127 12.49 5.40 -6.18
C PHE A 127 11.71 6.69 -5.96
N THR A 128 12.43 7.79 -5.82
CA THR A 128 11.85 9.12 -5.59
C THR A 128 11.37 9.73 -6.90
N ALA A 129 10.28 10.50 -6.84
CA ALA A 129 9.85 11.31 -7.97
C ALA A 129 10.91 12.37 -8.30
N PRO A 130 11.04 12.76 -9.59
CA PRO A 130 11.89 13.87 -9.96
C PRO A 130 11.41 15.18 -9.31
N SER A 131 12.26 16.21 -9.41
CA SER A 131 11.89 17.56 -9.01
C SER A 131 11.08 18.22 -10.13
N PHE A 132 10.01 18.93 -9.75
CA PHE A 132 9.17 19.72 -10.66
C PHE A 132 9.22 21.21 -10.33
N GLY A 133 10.11 21.61 -9.42
CA GLY A 133 10.20 22.96 -8.90
C GLY A 133 10.67 22.98 -7.44
N ALA A 134 11.00 24.18 -6.95
CA ALA A 134 11.41 24.34 -5.57
C ALA A 134 10.21 24.17 -4.61
N VAL A 135 10.39 23.35 -3.59
CA VAL A 135 9.38 23.08 -2.56
C VAL A 135 9.94 23.39 -1.18
N HIS A 136 9.08 23.78 -0.26
CA HIS A 136 9.46 23.90 1.14
C HIS A 136 9.99 22.56 1.66
N HIS A 137 11.17 22.54 2.26
CA HIS A 137 11.76 21.35 2.84
C HIS A 137 12.44 21.68 4.15
N ARG A 138 12.51 20.68 5.03
CA ARG A 138 13.21 20.76 6.31
C ARG A 138 14.56 20.09 6.15
N HIS A 139 15.62 20.87 6.18
CA HIS A 139 16.99 20.37 6.14
C HIS A 139 17.65 20.57 7.51
N VAL A 140 18.17 19.49 8.09
CA VAL A 140 18.96 19.54 9.33
C VAL A 140 20.40 19.15 8.97
N PRO A 141 21.33 20.11 8.86
CA PRO A 141 22.69 19.82 8.41
C PRO A 141 23.51 19.02 9.42
N ARG A 142 23.18 19.13 10.71
CA ARG A 142 23.82 18.40 11.79
C ARG A 142 22.76 17.88 12.75
N HIS A 143 22.75 16.57 12.93
CA HIS A 143 21.89 15.90 13.89
C HIS A 143 22.66 15.68 15.19
N THR A 144 22.07 16.08 16.32
CA THR A 144 22.53 15.75 17.67
C THR A 144 21.59 14.78 18.38
N CYS A 145 20.41 14.52 17.81
CA CYS A 145 19.42 13.57 18.31
C CYS A 145 19.85 12.12 18.05
N GLY A 146 19.55 11.22 18.98
CA GLY A 146 19.76 9.78 18.82
C GLY A 146 18.75 9.11 17.88
N ASP A 147 17.54 9.66 17.75
CA ASP A 147 16.49 9.15 16.85
C ASP A 147 16.11 10.19 15.79
N ARG A 148 16.40 9.86 14.52
CA ARG A 148 16.07 10.73 13.38
C ARG A 148 14.57 10.76 13.06
N ARG A 149 13.79 9.76 13.48
CA ARG A 149 12.33 9.71 13.25
C ARG A 149 11.59 10.74 14.09
N ARG A 150 12.15 11.09 15.26
CA ARG A 150 11.63 12.10 16.18
C ARG A 150 12.64 13.24 16.34
N CYS A 151 13.23 13.66 15.23
CA CYS A 151 14.29 14.66 15.24
C CYS A 151 13.79 16.05 15.62
N ASP A 152 14.22 16.51 16.80
CA ASP A 152 14.02 17.86 17.37
C ASP A 152 15.16 18.84 17.07
N CYS A 153 16.19 18.39 16.34
CA CYS A 153 17.37 19.21 16.03
C CYS A 153 17.00 20.46 15.22
N ARG A 154 17.76 21.53 15.45
CA ARG A 154 17.54 22.83 14.79
C ARG A 154 17.69 22.71 13.26
N PRO A 155 16.63 22.99 12.47
CA PRO A 155 16.72 22.97 11.03
C PRO A 155 17.43 24.23 10.50
N ALA A 156 18.13 24.07 9.38
CA ALA A 156 18.64 25.18 8.57
C ALA A 156 17.48 25.92 7.89
N PRO A 157 17.70 27.17 7.44
CA PRO A 157 16.74 27.87 6.59
C PRO A 157 16.38 27.03 5.36
N CYS A 158 15.10 26.95 5.03
CA CYS A 158 14.53 26.09 4.00
C CYS A 158 15.21 26.23 2.64
N HIS A 159 15.21 27.44 2.08
CA HIS A 159 15.71 27.75 0.75
C HIS A 159 16.38 29.13 0.78
N ALA A 160 17.37 29.29 1.66
CA ALA A 160 18.15 30.51 1.71
C ALA A 160 19.01 30.65 0.44
N ARG A 161 18.69 31.65 -0.39
CA ARG A 161 19.53 32.09 -1.52
C ARG A 161 19.91 33.56 -1.32
N ARG A 162 21.18 33.89 -1.54
CA ARG A 162 21.67 35.29 -1.42
C ARG A 162 21.02 36.24 -2.43
N THR A 163 20.72 35.74 -3.63
CA THR A 163 20.07 36.46 -4.73
C THR A 163 18.62 35.98 -4.91
N GLY A 164 17.85 35.97 -3.82
CA GLY A 164 16.44 35.59 -3.85
C GLY A 164 15.59 36.66 -4.50
N GLY A 165 15.58 36.71 -5.84
CA GLY A 165 14.62 37.53 -6.57
C GLY A 165 13.18 37.04 -6.37
N THR A 166 12.22 37.85 -6.82
CA THR A 166 10.85 37.40 -7.01
C THR A 166 10.77 36.61 -8.30
N CYS A 167 9.98 35.54 -8.33
CA CYS A 167 9.61 34.91 -9.59
C CYS A 167 8.74 35.86 -10.43
N PRO A 168 8.50 35.56 -11.72
CA PRO A 168 7.60 36.37 -12.57
C PRO A 168 6.18 36.56 -12.00
N HIS A 169 5.74 35.66 -11.12
CA HIS A 169 4.43 35.72 -10.44
C HIS A 169 4.46 36.49 -9.11
N GLY A 170 5.56 37.20 -8.81
CA GLY A 170 5.71 38.02 -7.61
C GLY A 170 5.99 37.25 -6.31
N GLN A 171 6.15 35.93 -6.36
CA GLN A 171 6.46 35.11 -5.17
C GLN A 171 7.96 35.09 -4.87
N PRO A 172 8.37 35.05 -3.60
CA PRO A 172 9.78 34.91 -3.24
C PRO A 172 10.39 33.60 -3.77
N ALA A 173 11.49 33.67 -4.51
CA ALA A 173 12.23 32.48 -4.94
C ALA A 173 13.14 31.87 -3.85
N ALA A 174 13.03 32.38 -2.62
CA ALA A 174 13.79 31.96 -1.46
C ALA A 174 12.87 31.88 -0.23
N CYS A 175 13.18 30.95 0.68
CA CYS A 175 12.51 30.84 1.98
C CYS A 175 13.57 30.79 3.08
N PHE A 176 13.57 31.79 3.97
CA PHE A 176 14.49 31.83 5.12
C PHE A 176 13.90 31.21 6.39
N ALA A 177 12.64 30.77 6.33
CA ALA A 177 11.99 30.09 7.44
C ALA A 177 12.70 28.79 7.77
N ARG A 178 12.67 28.43 9.06
CA ARG A 178 13.17 27.16 9.59
C ARG A 178 11.94 26.34 9.94
N HIS A 179 11.55 25.44 9.04
CA HIS A 179 10.34 24.64 9.20
C HIS A 179 10.54 23.55 10.25
N ASP A 180 9.58 23.42 11.16
CA ASP A 180 9.46 22.26 12.04
C ASP A 180 8.88 21.06 11.29
N SER A 181 8.94 19.87 11.89
CA SER A 181 8.60 18.61 11.20
C SER A 181 7.12 18.49 10.82
N ASP A 182 6.25 19.18 11.55
CA ASP A 182 4.81 19.25 11.37
C ASP A 182 4.35 20.47 10.55
N ASP A 183 5.28 21.32 10.11
CA ASP A 183 4.94 22.52 9.35
C ASP A 183 4.13 22.17 8.07
N PRO A 184 2.92 22.74 7.90
CA PRO A 184 2.02 22.41 6.79
C PRO A 184 2.54 22.89 5.43
N GLN A 185 3.53 23.79 5.40
CA GLN A 185 4.16 24.25 4.16
C GLN A 185 5.10 23.19 3.58
N LEU A 186 5.65 22.27 4.37
CA LEU A 186 6.60 21.27 3.88
C LEU A 186 6.03 20.44 2.72
N GLY A 187 6.81 20.38 1.65
CA GLY A 187 6.44 19.75 0.38
C GLY A 187 5.62 20.64 -0.55
N ARG A 188 5.07 21.77 -0.09
CA ARG A 188 4.37 22.71 -0.98
C ARG A 188 5.38 23.46 -1.86
N PRO A 189 5.03 23.79 -3.11
CA PRO A 189 5.86 24.65 -3.94
C PRO A 189 6.06 26.03 -3.31
N LEU A 190 7.23 26.64 -3.52
CA LEU A 190 7.47 28.05 -3.16
C LEU A 190 6.54 29.01 -3.94
N CYS A 191 6.20 28.64 -5.18
CA CYS A 191 5.23 29.33 -6.03
C CYS A 191 4.48 28.26 -6.83
N LEU A 192 3.14 28.25 -6.75
CA LEU A 192 2.31 27.27 -7.45
C LEU A 192 2.41 27.43 -8.97
N ASP A 193 2.47 28.66 -9.48
CA ASP A 193 2.53 28.95 -10.91
C ASP A 193 3.91 28.65 -11.53
N CYS A 194 4.99 28.64 -10.72
CA CYS A 194 6.32 28.22 -11.17
C CYS A 194 6.54 26.72 -11.07
N TYR A 195 5.66 25.99 -10.40
CA TYR A 195 5.80 24.56 -10.22
C TYR A 195 5.21 23.82 -11.41
N ASP A 196 5.97 22.86 -11.92
CA ASP A 196 5.65 22.13 -13.14
C ASP A 196 4.61 21.04 -12.87
N HIS A 197 3.37 21.47 -12.73
CA HIS A 197 2.23 20.60 -12.47
C HIS A 197 1.95 19.66 -13.65
N ASP A 198 2.17 20.12 -14.89
CA ASP A 198 1.94 19.33 -16.09
C ASP A 198 2.85 18.09 -16.13
N HIS A 199 4.16 18.28 -15.92
CA HIS A 199 5.08 17.14 -15.84
C HIS A 199 4.83 16.27 -14.60
N GLN A 200 4.38 16.83 -13.49
CA GLN A 200 3.99 16.04 -12.31
C GLN A 200 2.82 15.09 -12.63
N VAL A 201 1.79 15.58 -13.33
CA VAL A 201 0.64 14.75 -13.74
C VAL A 201 1.09 13.64 -14.67
N VAL A 202 1.93 13.96 -15.66
CA VAL A 202 2.52 12.97 -16.58
C VAL A 202 3.33 11.93 -15.80
N TRP A 203 4.19 12.34 -14.87
CA TRP A 203 4.95 11.42 -14.01
C TRP A 203 4.04 10.46 -13.26
N ASN A 204 3.01 10.99 -12.58
CA ASN A 204 2.08 10.16 -11.80
C ASN A 204 1.35 9.15 -12.70
N ALA A 205 0.87 9.60 -13.87
CA ALA A 205 0.19 8.76 -14.85
C ALA A 205 1.08 7.62 -15.39
N PHE A 206 2.36 7.92 -15.68
CA PHE A 206 3.30 6.95 -16.25
C PHE A 206 4.12 6.18 -15.21
N SER A 207 4.00 6.48 -13.92
CA SER A 207 4.75 5.82 -12.84
C SER A 207 4.60 4.29 -12.84
N GLY A 208 3.40 3.78 -13.17
CA GLY A 208 3.13 2.36 -13.30
C GLY A 208 3.83 1.72 -14.51
N GLU A 209 3.86 2.41 -15.65
CA GLU A 209 4.54 1.99 -16.87
C GLU A 209 6.07 2.04 -16.71
N LEU A 210 6.59 3.08 -16.06
CA LEU A 210 8.00 3.19 -15.70
C LEU A 210 8.40 2.01 -14.82
N TRP A 211 7.61 1.68 -13.78
CA TRP A 211 7.87 0.49 -12.97
C TRP A 211 7.89 -0.80 -13.78
N ARG A 212 6.96 -0.98 -14.74
CA ARG A 212 6.95 -2.14 -15.63
C ARG A 212 8.25 -2.24 -16.42
N ARG A 213 8.72 -1.13 -16.99
CA ARG A 213 10.00 -1.06 -17.72
C ARG A 213 11.20 -1.30 -16.82
N THR A 214 11.19 -0.79 -15.59
CA THR A 214 12.22 -1.04 -14.57
C THR A 214 12.34 -2.54 -14.29
N LYS A 215 11.24 -3.26 -14.05
CA LYS A 215 11.28 -4.72 -13.84
C LYS A 215 11.86 -5.46 -15.04
N GLN A 216 11.45 -5.10 -16.25
CA GLN A 216 12.02 -5.72 -17.46
C GLN A 216 13.51 -5.42 -17.62
N ALA A 217 13.96 -4.22 -17.25
CA ALA A 217 15.37 -3.86 -17.27
C ALA A 217 16.17 -4.69 -16.25
N ILE A 218 15.64 -4.88 -15.05
CA ILE A 218 16.23 -5.75 -14.02
C ILE A 218 16.33 -7.19 -14.54
N GLU A 219 15.26 -7.76 -15.11
CA GLU A 219 15.28 -9.11 -15.67
C GLU A 219 16.32 -9.28 -16.79
N ARG A 220 16.44 -8.28 -17.68
CA ARG A 220 17.48 -8.26 -18.73
C ARG A 220 18.87 -8.14 -18.14
N HIS A 221 19.06 -7.32 -17.12
CA HIS A 221 20.33 -7.15 -16.43
C HIS A 221 20.78 -8.46 -15.80
N LEU A 222 19.91 -9.13 -15.04
CA LEU A 222 20.21 -10.45 -14.45
C LEU A 222 20.53 -11.50 -15.51
N THR A 223 19.83 -11.50 -16.63
CA THR A 223 20.14 -12.39 -17.76
C THR A 223 21.56 -12.15 -18.28
N ALA A 224 21.96 -10.88 -18.45
CA ALA A 224 23.31 -10.54 -18.88
C ALA A 224 24.37 -10.89 -17.83
N LEU A 225 24.07 -10.68 -16.55
CA LEU A 225 24.93 -11.02 -15.42
C LEU A 225 25.19 -12.53 -15.36
N CYS A 226 24.14 -13.37 -15.44
CA CYS A 226 24.29 -14.82 -15.49
C CYS A 226 25.22 -15.26 -16.63
N ARG A 227 25.09 -14.64 -17.82
CA ARG A 227 25.98 -14.95 -18.95
C ARG A 227 27.43 -14.58 -18.67
N ARG A 228 27.69 -13.40 -18.08
CA ARG A 228 29.05 -12.98 -17.71
C ARG A 228 29.69 -13.91 -16.68
N HIS A 229 28.89 -14.41 -15.74
CA HIS A 229 29.37 -15.29 -14.66
C HIS A 229 29.37 -16.78 -15.06
N GLY A 230 29.04 -17.11 -16.31
CA GLY A 230 28.98 -18.52 -16.76
C GLY A 230 27.85 -19.33 -16.14
N ILE A 231 26.83 -18.69 -15.57
CA ILE A 231 25.69 -19.35 -14.91
C ILE A 231 24.72 -19.86 -15.99
N ALA A 232 24.57 -21.19 -16.05
CA ALA A 232 23.75 -21.85 -17.05
C ALA A 232 22.25 -21.55 -16.88
N HIS A 233 21.56 -21.34 -17.99
CA HIS A 233 20.11 -21.16 -18.00
C HIS A 233 19.39 -22.49 -17.77
N VAL A 234 18.28 -22.45 -17.03
CA VAL A 234 17.41 -23.60 -16.75
C VAL A 234 16.25 -23.67 -17.74
N GLN A 235 15.78 -24.88 -18.02
CA GLN A 235 14.56 -25.10 -18.79
C GLN A 235 13.36 -25.12 -17.86
N VAL A 236 12.35 -24.32 -18.16
CA VAL A 236 11.08 -24.27 -17.43
C VAL A 236 9.93 -24.59 -18.37
N VAL A 237 8.94 -25.32 -17.87
CA VAL A 237 7.68 -25.57 -18.57
C VAL A 237 6.68 -24.49 -18.16
N THR A 238 6.15 -23.76 -19.13
CA THR A 238 5.12 -22.74 -18.90
C THR A 238 3.75 -23.38 -18.69
N ASP A 239 2.79 -22.61 -18.14
CA ASP A 239 1.40 -23.05 -17.96
C ASP A 239 0.73 -23.53 -19.27
N THR A 240 1.23 -23.06 -20.43
CA THR A 240 0.77 -23.49 -21.77
C THR A 240 1.53 -24.70 -22.31
N GLY A 241 2.33 -25.38 -21.49
CA GLY A 241 3.16 -26.53 -21.89
C GLY A 241 4.40 -26.20 -22.73
N ARG A 242 4.69 -24.91 -23.00
CA ARG A 242 5.87 -24.52 -23.80
C ARG A 242 7.12 -24.53 -22.92
N VAL A 243 8.21 -25.08 -23.46
CA VAL A 243 9.53 -25.07 -22.81
C VAL A 243 10.24 -23.76 -23.11
N ARG A 244 10.76 -23.09 -22.08
CA ARG A 244 11.57 -21.85 -22.21
C ARG A 244 12.88 -22.00 -21.46
N ARG A 245 13.94 -21.41 -22.00
CA ARG A 245 15.22 -21.25 -21.28
C ARG A 245 15.25 -19.89 -20.59
N VAL A 246 15.45 -19.90 -19.29
CA VAL A 246 15.46 -18.68 -18.45
C VAL A 246 16.70 -18.66 -17.57
N PRO A 247 17.19 -17.49 -17.14
CA PRO A 247 18.22 -17.44 -16.11
C PRO A 247 17.70 -18.16 -14.84
N PRO A 248 18.57 -18.86 -14.09
CA PRO A 248 18.18 -19.59 -12.87
C PRO A 248 17.94 -18.66 -11.67
N VAL A 249 17.76 -17.36 -11.91
CA VAL A 249 17.52 -16.32 -10.90
C VAL A 249 16.33 -15.47 -11.35
N ARG A 250 15.54 -15.00 -10.39
CA ARG A 250 14.43 -14.07 -10.58
C ARG A 250 14.38 -13.05 -9.47
N VAL A 251 13.69 -11.95 -9.73
CA VAL A 251 13.39 -10.92 -8.72
C VAL A 251 11.97 -11.06 -8.21
N SER A 252 11.85 -11.42 -6.94
CA SER A 252 10.61 -11.31 -6.17
C SER A 252 10.55 -9.91 -5.55
N HIS A 253 9.39 -9.26 -5.61
CA HIS A 253 9.26 -7.90 -5.10
C HIS A 253 7.98 -7.63 -4.34
N GLY A 254 8.10 -6.79 -3.32
CA GLY A 254 6.99 -6.07 -2.70
C GLY A 254 7.18 -4.58 -3.00
N LYS A 255 6.13 -3.90 -3.48
CA LYS A 255 6.17 -2.47 -3.77
C LYS A 255 5.02 -1.75 -3.09
N VAL A 256 5.34 -0.65 -2.43
CA VAL A 256 4.38 0.32 -1.92
C VAL A 256 4.52 1.60 -2.73
N ALA A 257 3.40 2.13 -3.21
CA ALA A 257 3.32 3.46 -3.78
C ALA A 257 2.85 4.41 -2.67
N GLU A 258 3.61 5.47 -2.45
CA GLU A 258 3.27 6.51 -1.49
C GLU A 258 3.29 7.86 -2.20
N MET A 259 2.42 8.74 -1.75
CA MET A 259 2.36 10.10 -2.25
C MET A 259 3.20 11.00 -1.35
N GLN A 260 4.18 11.68 -1.92
CA GLN A 260 4.87 12.77 -1.22
C GLN A 260 3.84 13.85 -0.85
N ARG A 261 4.15 14.68 0.17
CA ARG A 261 3.28 15.83 0.55
C ARG A 261 2.88 16.72 -0.64
N ARG A 262 3.74 16.77 -1.67
CA ARG A 262 3.52 17.52 -2.91
C ARG A 262 2.61 16.84 -3.94
N GLY A 263 2.11 15.62 -3.67
CA GLY A 263 1.26 14.89 -4.60
C GLY A 263 2.02 14.10 -5.68
N ALA A 264 3.34 13.94 -5.57
CA ALA A 264 4.13 13.13 -6.50
C ALA A 264 4.32 11.71 -5.95
N VAL A 265 4.07 10.70 -6.80
CA VAL A 265 4.22 9.29 -6.41
C VAL A 265 5.69 8.93 -6.30
N HIS A 266 6.08 8.30 -5.18
CA HIS A 266 7.34 7.57 -5.04
C HIS A 266 7.07 6.11 -4.67
N PHE A 267 8.07 5.26 -4.89
CA PHE A 267 7.97 3.84 -4.58
C PHE A 267 8.98 3.43 -3.51
N HIS A 268 8.50 2.68 -2.52
CA HIS A 268 9.36 1.88 -1.65
C HIS A 268 9.26 0.42 -2.10
N VAL A 269 10.41 -0.19 -2.34
CA VAL A 269 10.48 -1.51 -2.97
C VAL A 269 11.43 -2.40 -2.20
N LEU A 270 10.94 -3.58 -1.85
CA LEU A 270 11.78 -4.71 -1.48
C LEU A 270 12.02 -5.55 -2.73
N LEU A 271 13.27 -5.72 -3.10
CA LEU A 271 13.71 -6.55 -4.23
C LEU A 271 14.52 -7.71 -3.66
N ARG A 272 14.00 -8.94 -3.76
CA ARG A 272 14.68 -10.15 -3.29
C ARG A 272 15.06 -11.04 -4.47
N LEU A 273 16.28 -11.54 -4.46
CA LEU A 273 16.72 -12.55 -5.42
C LEU A 273 16.27 -13.94 -4.96
N ASP A 274 15.53 -14.62 -5.82
CA ASP A 274 15.19 -16.03 -5.63
C ASP A 274 15.73 -16.84 -6.80
N GLY A 275 16.03 -18.12 -6.57
CA GLY A 275 16.29 -19.05 -7.65
C GLY A 275 15.00 -19.45 -8.38
N VAL A 276 15.19 -20.04 -9.56
CA VAL A 276 14.11 -20.60 -10.38
C VAL A 276 14.20 -22.12 -10.31
N ASP A 277 13.18 -22.75 -9.75
CA ASP A 277 13.04 -24.21 -9.78
C ASP A 277 12.43 -24.66 -11.12
N PRO A 278 13.06 -25.62 -11.84
CA PRO A 278 12.57 -26.12 -13.14
C PRO A 278 11.21 -26.83 -13.10
N HIS A 279 10.86 -27.41 -11.95
CA HIS A 279 9.73 -28.31 -11.78
C HIS A 279 8.58 -27.67 -10.99
N ASP A 280 8.86 -26.69 -10.13
CA ASP A 280 7.86 -25.94 -9.38
C ASP A 280 8.08 -24.43 -9.43
N ARG A 281 7.28 -23.74 -10.24
CA ARG A 281 7.32 -22.26 -10.34
C ARG A 281 7.01 -21.54 -9.02
N HIS A 282 6.30 -22.19 -8.09
CA HIS A 282 5.93 -21.63 -6.80
C HIS A 282 6.99 -21.87 -5.72
N ALA A 283 7.90 -22.82 -5.92
CA ALA A 283 9.01 -23.08 -5.01
C ALA A 283 9.82 -21.81 -4.74
N ARG A 284 10.28 -21.67 -3.50
CA ARG A 284 11.14 -20.58 -3.02
C ARG A 284 12.51 -21.16 -2.70
N VAL A 285 13.36 -21.19 -3.72
CA VAL A 285 14.73 -21.71 -3.62
C VAL A 285 15.73 -20.56 -3.61
N PRO A 286 16.90 -20.72 -2.96
CA PRO A 286 17.94 -19.68 -2.95
C PRO A 286 18.43 -19.38 -4.38
N PRO A 287 18.91 -18.15 -4.63
CA PRO A 287 19.53 -17.84 -5.92
C PRO A 287 20.80 -18.68 -6.13
N PRO A 288 21.23 -18.87 -7.39
CA PRO A 288 22.48 -19.56 -7.70
C PRO A 288 23.67 -18.86 -7.05
N ALA A 289 24.70 -19.64 -6.71
CA ALA A 289 25.98 -19.08 -6.27
C ALA A 289 26.56 -18.15 -7.36
N GLY A 290 27.19 -17.05 -6.93
CA GLY A 290 27.75 -16.05 -7.85
C GLY A 290 26.80 -14.93 -8.27
N ILE A 291 25.62 -14.83 -7.62
CA ILE A 291 24.77 -13.63 -7.68
C ILE A 291 24.46 -13.20 -6.24
N THR A 292 24.76 -11.95 -5.93
CA THR A 292 24.73 -11.39 -4.58
C THR A 292 23.87 -10.13 -4.52
N ALA A 293 23.73 -9.52 -3.33
CA ALA A 293 23.04 -8.25 -3.19
C ALA A 293 23.78 -7.11 -3.91
N ASP A 294 25.11 -7.16 -4.00
CA ASP A 294 25.93 -6.14 -4.66
C ASP A 294 25.66 -6.07 -6.17
N ASP A 295 25.12 -7.14 -6.75
CA ASP A 295 24.68 -7.18 -8.15
C ASP A 295 23.31 -6.49 -8.39
N LEU A 296 22.69 -5.96 -7.33
CA LEU A 296 21.42 -5.21 -7.38
C LEU A 296 21.58 -3.70 -7.16
N ASP A 297 22.77 -3.21 -6.81
CA ASP A 297 23.10 -1.79 -6.68
C ASP A 297 23.46 -1.14 -8.04
#